data_AF-A0A0V1AFV7-F1
#
_entry.id   AF-A0A0V1AFV7-F1
#
_cell.length_a   1.000
_cell.length_b   1.000
_cell.length_c   1.000
_cell.angle_alpha   90.00
_cell.angle_beta   90.00
_cell.angle_gamma   90.00
#
_symmetry.space_group_name_H-M   'P 1'
#
loop_
_entity.id
_entity.type
_entity.pdbx_description
1 polymer ?
#
loop_
_entity_poly.entity_id
_entity_poly.type
_entity_poly.pdbx_seq_one_letter_code
_entity_poly.pdbx_strand_id
1 'polypeptide(L)'
;MYIYKESIKFLSMDRKKEHSRHLAQRRRNLENLEYENLSRVLPVHQAISGSLLNKTKILRLAANYLKLKTLLHSSLPENVTCMPKSREEKQYDTKRNSLLSCAKLHESAFHVFEPTVKILDVIDGFLFCLDEAATLLYASETISIGFGLSQNIEK
;
A
#
# COMPACT_ATOMS: atom_id res chain seq x y z
N MET A 1 -25.45 -39.41 -36.71
CA MET A 1 -25.19 -37.96 -36.88
C MET A 1 -25.25 -37.17 -35.56
N TYR A 2 -26.21 -37.42 -34.65
CA TYR A 2 -26.33 -36.69 -33.37
C TYR A 2 -25.17 -36.91 -32.38
N ILE A 3 -24.67 -38.14 -32.25
CA ILE A 3 -23.59 -38.50 -31.31
C ILE A 3 -22.30 -37.69 -31.60
N TYR A 4 -21.92 -37.57 -32.87
CA TYR A 4 -20.75 -36.79 -33.29
C TYR A 4 -20.88 -35.29 -32.96
N LYS A 5 -22.09 -34.74 -33.04
CA LYS A 5 -22.35 -33.32 -32.75
C LYS A 5 -22.20 -33.02 -31.25
N GLU A 6 -22.58 -33.96 -30.38
CA GLU A 6 -22.36 -33.86 -28.94
C GLU A 6 -20.90 -34.05 -28.55
N SER A 7 -20.18 -35.00 -29.17
CA SER A 7 -18.74 -35.19 -28.91
C SER A 7 -17.91 -33.95 -29.29
N ILE A 8 -18.25 -33.26 -30.39
CA ILE A 8 -17.58 -32.01 -30.79
C ILE A 8 -17.88 -30.86 -29.82
N LYS A 9 -19.12 -30.76 -29.31
CA LYS A 9 -19.47 -29.76 -28.29
C LYS A 9 -18.72 -30.00 -26.99
N PHE A 10 -18.64 -31.26 -26.54
CA PHE A 10 -17.93 -31.64 -25.33
C PHE A 10 -16.44 -31.29 -25.40
N LEU A 11 -15.75 -31.69 -26.48
CA LEU A 11 -14.35 -31.37 -26.72
C LEU A 11 -14.08 -29.85 -26.84
N SER A 12 -15.01 -29.11 -27.47
CA SER A 12 -14.96 -27.64 -27.54
C SER A 12 -15.11 -26.98 -26.16
N MET A 13 -15.97 -27.54 -25.32
CA MET A 13 -16.18 -27.06 -23.95
C MET A 13 -14.98 -27.35 -23.05
N ASP A 14 -14.35 -28.50 -23.18
CA ASP A 14 -13.13 -28.84 -22.41
C ASP A 14 -11.95 -27.96 -22.81
N ARG A 15 -11.77 -27.64 -24.10
CA ARG A 15 -10.76 -26.67 -24.54
C ARG A 15 -11.01 -25.27 -23.96
N LYS A 16 -12.28 -24.84 -23.88
CA LYS A 16 -12.64 -23.55 -23.26
C LYS A 16 -12.39 -23.55 -21.75
N LYS A 17 -12.71 -24.64 -21.05
CA LYS A 17 -12.41 -24.81 -19.62
C LYS A 17 -10.91 -24.80 -19.36
N GLU A 18 -10.14 -25.47 -20.21
CA GLU A 18 -8.68 -25.54 -20.13
C GLU A 18 -8.02 -24.18 -20.38
N HIS A 19 -8.49 -23.44 -21.39
CA HIS A 19 -8.06 -22.05 -21.62
C HIS A 19 -8.44 -21.13 -20.44
N SER A 20 -9.64 -21.28 -19.88
CA SER A 20 -10.08 -20.54 -18.69
C SER A 20 -9.19 -20.84 -17.47
N ARG A 21 -8.79 -22.11 -17.29
CA ARG A 21 -7.88 -22.54 -16.23
C ARG A 21 -6.51 -21.86 -16.35
N HIS A 22 -5.91 -21.87 -17.55
CA HIS A 22 -4.65 -21.18 -17.81
C HIS A 22 -4.76 -19.67 -17.59
N LEU A 23 -5.86 -19.05 -18.02
CA LEU A 23 -6.11 -17.62 -17.81
C LEU A 23 -6.24 -17.29 -16.31
N ALA A 24 -6.97 -18.10 -15.55
CA ALA A 24 -7.09 -17.94 -14.10
C ALA A 24 -5.75 -18.08 -13.39
N GLN A 25 -4.92 -19.05 -13.81
CA GLN A 25 -3.58 -19.21 -13.25
C GLN A 25 -2.68 -18.02 -13.57
N ARG A 26 -2.70 -17.54 -14.83
CA ARG A 26 -1.95 -16.35 -15.22
C ARG A 26 -2.35 -15.12 -14.40
N ARG A 27 -3.65 -14.93 -14.14
CA ARG A 27 -4.16 -13.85 -13.27
C ARG A 27 -3.60 -13.96 -11.84
N ARG A 28 -3.61 -15.16 -11.24
CA ARG A 28 -3.03 -15.40 -9.91
C ARG A 28 -1.53 -15.13 -9.87
N ASN A 29 -0.79 -15.54 -10.89
CA ASN A 29 0.65 -15.31 -10.97
C ASN A 29 0.99 -13.83 -11.09
N LEU A 30 0.25 -13.07 -11.93
CA LEU A 30 0.41 -11.63 -12.03
C LEU A 30 0.05 -10.93 -10.72
N GLU A 31 -1.04 -11.33 -10.08
CA GLU A 31 -1.42 -10.80 -8.76
C GLU A 31 -0.31 -11.04 -7.72
N ASN A 32 0.24 -12.25 -7.64
CA ASN A 32 1.35 -12.57 -6.72
C ASN A 32 2.58 -11.69 -6.99
N LEU A 33 2.93 -11.48 -8.26
CA LEU A 33 4.04 -10.62 -8.65
C LEU A 33 3.83 -9.17 -8.18
N GLU A 34 2.62 -8.63 -8.30
CA GLU A 34 2.32 -7.28 -7.82
C GLU A 34 2.39 -7.18 -6.29
N TYR A 35 1.98 -8.21 -5.55
CA TYR A 35 2.18 -8.26 -4.09
C TYR A 35 3.66 -8.25 -3.71
N GLU A 36 4.50 -8.98 -4.44
CA GLU A 36 5.96 -8.99 -4.23
C GLU A 36 6.59 -7.63 -4.56
N ASN A 37 6.15 -6.98 -5.65
CA ASN A 37 6.63 -5.64 -5.98
C ASN A 37 6.22 -4.62 -4.91
N LEU A 38 4.96 -4.69 -4.45
CA LEU A 38 4.45 -3.81 -3.41
C LEU A 38 5.20 -3.98 -2.08
N SER A 39 5.48 -5.21 -1.65
CA SER A 39 6.22 -5.44 -0.42
C SER A 39 7.65 -4.89 -0.45
N ARG A 40 8.29 -4.87 -1.63
CA ARG A 40 9.64 -4.30 -1.82
C ARG A 40 9.69 -2.78 -1.72
N VAL A 41 8.64 -2.08 -2.15
CA VAL A 41 8.59 -0.61 -2.17
C VAL A 41 8.01 0.00 -0.90
N LEU A 42 7.33 -0.79 -0.06
CA LEU A 42 6.85 -0.30 1.22
C LEU A 42 8.03 0.11 2.12
N PRO A 43 7.96 1.24 2.83
CA PRO A 43 9.05 1.79 3.67
C PRO A 43 9.27 1.00 4.97
N VAL A 44 8.91 -0.27 4.98
CA VAL A 44 8.95 -1.15 6.13
C VAL A 44 10.30 -1.82 6.09
N HIS A 45 11.07 -1.61 7.15
CA HIS A 45 12.47 -1.97 7.26
C HIS A 45 12.76 -3.34 6.62
N GLN A 46 13.61 -3.33 5.58
CA GLN A 46 13.91 -4.45 4.69
C GLN A 46 14.40 -5.71 5.44
N ALA A 47 14.74 -5.61 6.73
CA ALA A 47 15.09 -6.75 7.59
C ALA A 47 13.92 -7.73 7.84
N ILE A 48 12.65 -7.31 7.72
CA ILE A 48 11.47 -8.17 7.97
C ILE A 48 10.78 -8.59 6.65
N SER A 49 11.06 -7.87 5.55
CA SER A 49 10.34 -7.98 4.27
C SER A 49 10.59 -9.26 3.46
N GLY A 50 11.50 -10.15 3.91
CA GLY A 50 11.95 -11.29 3.11
C GLY A 50 10.96 -12.47 2.99
N SER A 51 10.10 -12.74 3.98
CA SER A 51 9.30 -13.99 3.96
C SER A 51 8.04 -14.04 4.84
N LEU A 52 7.73 -13.03 5.68
CA LEU A 52 6.67 -13.15 6.69
C LEU A 52 5.40 -12.32 6.41
N LEU A 53 5.42 -11.46 5.39
CA LEU A 53 4.27 -10.61 5.07
C LEU A 53 3.26 -11.36 4.21
N ASN A 54 2.10 -11.67 4.79
CA ASN A 54 0.96 -12.19 4.02
C ASN A 54 0.32 -11.08 3.17
N LYS A 55 -0.46 -11.47 2.15
CA LYS A 55 -1.14 -10.53 1.21
C LYS A 55 -1.96 -9.45 1.94
N THR A 56 -2.67 -9.84 3.00
CA THR A 56 -3.50 -8.94 3.80
C THR A 56 -2.67 -7.88 4.52
N LYS A 57 -1.54 -8.26 5.13
CA LYS A 57 -0.63 -7.35 5.83
C LYS A 57 -0.01 -6.36 4.85
N ILE A 58 0.42 -6.81 3.67
CA ILE A 58 0.95 -5.93 2.62
C ILE A 58 -0.08 -4.84 2.27
N LEU A 59 -1.36 -5.22 2.07
CA LEU A 59 -2.41 -4.24 1.77
C LEU A 59 -2.71 -3.29 2.93
N ARG A 60 -2.80 -3.80 4.16
CA ARG A 60 -3.05 -2.97 5.35
C ARG A 60 -1.93 -1.95 5.53
N LEU A 61 -0.69 -2.39 5.37
CA LEU A 61 0.49 -1.55 5.53
C LEU A 61 0.59 -0.50 4.42
N ALA A 62 0.28 -0.87 3.18
CA ALA A 62 0.17 0.08 2.08
C ALA A 62 -0.94 1.11 2.30
N ALA A 63 -2.13 0.68 2.71
CA ALA A 63 -3.25 1.57 2.99
C ALA A 63 -2.93 2.53 4.14
N ASN A 64 -2.37 2.02 5.24
CA ASN A 64 -1.96 2.82 6.39
C ASN A 64 -0.83 3.80 6.04
N TYR A 65 0.15 3.38 5.24
CA TYR A 65 1.22 4.25 4.77
C TYR A 65 0.67 5.40 3.93
N LEU A 66 -0.24 5.13 2.99
CA LEU A 66 -0.87 6.17 2.17
C LEU A 66 -1.69 7.14 3.03
N LYS A 67 -2.47 6.64 3.99
CA LYS A 67 -3.22 7.48 4.95
C LYS A 67 -2.28 8.37 5.77
N LEU A 68 -1.22 7.78 6.33
CA LEU A 68 -0.21 8.49 7.11
C LEU A 68 0.45 9.60 6.29
N LYS A 69 0.87 9.30 5.06
CA LYS A 69 1.45 10.27 4.14
C LYS A 69 0.50 11.45 3.90
N THR A 70 -0.77 11.20 3.64
CA THR A 70 -1.78 12.25 3.47
C THR A 70 -1.94 13.11 4.73
N LEU A 71 -2.04 12.48 5.91
CA LEU A 71 -2.18 13.21 7.18
C LEU A 71 -0.97 14.12 7.44
N LEU A 72 0.25 13.60 7.25
CA LEU A 72 1.48 14.37 7.44
C LEU A 72 1.60 15.54 6.45
N HIS A 73 1.15 15.38 5.21
CA HIS A 73 1.14 16.49 4.24
C HIS A 73 0.07 17.54 4.54
N SER A 74 -1.09 17.14 5.07
CA SER A 74 -2.16 18.08 5.44
C SER A 74 -1.84 18.90 6.70
N SER A 75 -0.98 18.40 7.58
CA SER A 75 -0.62 19.05 8.84
C SER A 75 0.60 19.98 8.74
N LEU A 76 1.32 19.98 7.60
CA LEU A 76 2.41 20.91 7.35
C LEU A 76 1.86 22.25 6.84
N PRO A 77 2.28 23.40 7.43
CA PRO A 77 1.83 24.70 6.98
C PRO A 77 2.35 25.01 5.55
N GLU A 78 1.51 25.66 4.72
CA GLU A 78 1.76 25.94 3.30
C GLU A 78 3.05 26.74 3.02
N ASN A 79 3.65 27.35 4.04
CA ASN A 79 4.87 28.16 3.93
C ASN A 79 6.16 27.35 3.79
N VAL A 80 6.11 26.01 3.93
CA VAL A 80 7.25 25.10 3.70
C VAL A 80 7.08 24.31 2.40
N THR A 81 5.88 24.30 1.82
CA THR A 81 5.58 23.61 0.58
C THR A 81 5.82 24.54 -0.60
N CYS A 82 6.98 24.41 -1.26
CA CYS A 82 7.24 25.03 -2.56
C CYS A 82 6.41 24.36 -3.67
N MET A 83 5.08 24.38 -3.56
CA MET A 83 4.20 23.97 -4.66
C MET A 83 3.91 25.19 -5.53
N PRO A 84 4.13 25.12 -6.87
CA PRO A 84 3.67 26.15 -7.77
C PRO A 84 2.14 26.14 -7.76
N LYS A 85 1.53 27.29 -7.44
CA LYS A 85 0.10 27.49 -7.61
C LYS A 85 -0.20 27.44 -9.11
N SER A 86 -0.62 26.28 -9.63
CA SER A 86 -1.24 26.20 -10.95
C SER A 86 -2.62 26.85 -10.84
N ARG A 87 -2.63 28.16 -11.02
CA ARG A 87 -3.82 28.94 -11.32
C ARG A 87 -4.25 28.52 -12.72
N GLU A 88 -5.34 27.76 -12.82
CA GLU A 88 -6.29 27.81 -13.93
C GLU A 88 -7.51 26.97 -13.58
N GLU A 89 -8.62 27.69 -13.41
CA GLU A 89 -9.96 27.17 -13.22
C GLU A 89 -10.37 26.31 -14.42
N LYS A 90 -10.82 25.08 -14.18
CA LYS A 90 -11.87 24.46 -15.00
C LYS A 90 -12.62 23.41 -14.19
N GLN A 91 -13.88 23.76 -13.96
CA GLN A 91 -14.96 23.03 -13.34
C GLN A 91 -15.15 21.64 -13.98
N TYR A 92 -14.86 20.58 -13.22
CA TYR A 92 -15.34 19.22 -13.51
C TYR A 92 -15.74 18.54 -12.21
N ASP A 93 -17.05 18.25 -12.08
CA ASP A 93 -17.60 17.30 -11.12
C ASP A 93 -16.96 15.93 -11.32
N THR A 94 -16.38 15.34 -10.27
CA THR A 94 -16.42 13.89 -9.96
C THR A 94 -15.72 13.63 -8.62
N LYS A 95 -16.52 13.31 -7.60
CA LYS A 95 -16.17 12.92 -6.21
C LYS A 95 -15.31 11.63 -6.06
N ARG A 96 -14.38 11.33 -6.97
CA ARG A 96 -13.54 10.11 -6.90
C ARG A 96 -12.04 10.30 -7.11
N ASN A 97 -11.56 11.50 -7.44
CA ASN A 97 -10.15 11.71 -7.82
C ASN A 97 -9.26 12.40 -6.77
N SER A 98 -9.73 12.60 -5.54
CA SER A 98 -8.91 13.21 -4.47
C SER A 98 -7.71 12.34 -4.04
N LEU A 99 -7.74 11.02 -4.28
CA LEU A 99 -6.63 10.12 -3.93
C LEU A 99 -5.52 10.07 -4.98
N LEU A 100 -5.81 10.44 -6.23
CA LEU A 100 -4.85 10.37 -7.34
C LEU A 100 -3.96 11.61 -7.42
N SER A 101 -4.34 12.75 -6.83
CA SER A 101 -3.50 13.96 -6.81
C SER A 101 -2.29 13.82 -5.86
N CYS A 102 -2.38 12.95 -4.85
CA CYS A 102 -1.27 12.68 -3.92
C CYS A 102 -0.18 11.77 -4.53
N ALA A 103 -0.46 11.09 -5.65
CA ALA A 103 0.50 10.21 -6.32
C ALA A 103 1.55 10.98 -7.13
N LYS A 104 1.35 12.28 -7.38
CA LYS A 104 2.31 13.18 -8.04
C LYS A 104 3.07 14.08 -7.05
N LEU A 105 3.19 13.66 -5.79
CA LEU A 105 4.03 14.37 -4.83
C LEU A 105 5.48 13.92 -5.00
N HIS A 106 6.14 14.72 -5.83
CA HIS A 106 7.57 14.87 -6.03
C HIS A 106 8.38 14.64 -4.74
N GLU A 107 9.45 13.87 -4.90
CA GLU A 107 10.46 13.46 -3.92
C GLU A 107 11.10 14.63 -3.13
N SER A 108 10.88 15.89 -3.54
CA SER A 108 11.54 17.07 -2.94
C SER A 108 10.88 17.66 -1.70
N ALA A 109 9.69 17.24 -1.29
CA ALA A 109 9.06 17.75 -0.06
C ALA A 109 9.56 17.04 1.20
N PHE A 110 10.22 15.90 1.04
CA PHE A 110 10.91 15.19 2.11
C PHE A 110 12.41 15.43 1.95
N HIS A 111 12.83 16.70 2.01
CA HIS A 111 14.22 16.97 2.37
C HIS A 111 14.39 16.37 3.76
N VAL A 112 15.02 15.20 3.76
CA VAL A 112 15.37 14.37 4.90
C VAL A 112 15.89 15.29 5.99
N PHE A 113 15.06 15.59 6.99
CA PHE A 113 15.59 15.86 8.31
C PHE A 113 16.30 14.54 8.63
N GLU A 114 17.62 14.52 8.45
CA GLU A 114 18.47 13.48 8.98
C GLU A 114 18.73 13.95 10.40
N PRO A 115 17.84 13.65 11.36
CA PRO A 115 18.05 14.14 12.70
C PRO A 115 19.39 13.56 13.13
N THR A 116 20.31 14.43 13.52
CA THR A 116 21.60 14.05 14.09
C THR A 116 21.44 13.13 15.31
N VAL A 117 20.23 13.12 15.88
CA VAL A 117 19.80 12.24 16.96
C VAL A 117 18.52 11.52 16.54
N LYS A 118 18.53 10.18 16.51
CA LYS A 118 17.28 9.43 16.35
C LYS A 118 16.39 9.75 17.55
N ILE A 119 15.30 10.48 17.33
CA ILE A 119 14.38 10.92 18.39
C ILE A 119 13.90 9.73 19.26
N LEU A 120 13.78 8.55 18.65
CA LEU A 120 13.40 7.31 19.32
C LEU A 120 14.44 6.81 20.34
N ASP A 121 15.72 7.17 20.20
CA ASP A 121 16.79 6.78 21.12
C ASP A 121 16.78 7.64 22.39
N VAL A 122 16.11 8.81 22.35
CA VAL A 122 16.06 9.77 23.46
C VAL A 122 14.78 9.63 24.28
N ILE A 123 13.68 9.21 23.67
CA ILE A 123 12.41 9.04 24.38
C ILE A 123 12.39 7.72 25.16
N ASP A 124 11.95 7.76 26.41
CA ASP A 124 11.61 6.56 27.17
C ASP A 124 10.16 6.17 26.87
N GLY A 125 9.93 5.70 25.63
CA GLY A 125 8.60 5.37 25.14
C GLY A 125 8.55 5.01 23.65
N PHE A 126 7.34 5.08 23.11
CA PHE A 126 7.07 4.80 21.70
C PHE A 126 6.17 5.86 21.09
N LEU A 127 6.31 6.06 19.79
CA LEU A 127 5.46 6.95 19.02
C LEU A 127 4.42 6.12 18.27
N PHE A 128 3.20 6.61 18.21
CA PHE A 128 2.16 6.06 17.36
C PHE A 128 1.34 7.16 16.68
N CYS A 129 0.72 6.83 15.56
CA CYS A 129 -0.19 7.72 14.85
C CYS A 129 -1.52 7.02 14.63
N LEU A 130 -2.61 7.73 14.91
CA LEU A 130 -3.98 7.29 14.69
C LEU A 130 -4.63 8.13 13.58
N ASP A 131 -5.62 7.57 12.91
CA ASP A 131 -6.56 8.36 12.10
C ASP A 131 -7.72 8.93 12.93
N GLU A 132 -8.61 9.69 12.29
CA GLU A 132 -9.82 10.28 12.90
C GLU A 132 -10.75 9.22 13.53
N ALA A 133 -10.70 7.97 13.05
CA ALA A 133 -11.47 6.86 13.58
C ALA A 133 -10.70 6.08 14.68
N ALA A 134 -9.62 6.67 15.22
CA ALA A 134 -8.72 6.05 16.19
C ALA A 134 -8.09 4.72 15.70
N THR A 135 -7.97 4.54 14.38
CA THR A 135 -7.29 3.37 13.81
C THR A 135 -5.78 3.60 13.82
N LEU A 136 -5.02 2.63 14.33
CA LEU A 136 -3.57 2.67 14.35
C LEU A 136 -3.00 2.63 12.92
N LEU A 137 -2.37 3.72 12.50
CA LEU A 137 -1.71 3.85 11.20
C LEU A 137 -0.22 3.52 11.28
N TYR A 138 0.43 3.92 12.36
CA TYR A 138 1.86 3.73 12.58
C TYR A 138 2.18 3.54 14.06
N ALA A 139 3.17 2.70 14.36
CA ALA A 139 3.79 2.57 15.67
C ALA A 139 5.30 2.39 15.48
N SER A 140 6.11 3.07 16.29
CA SER A 140 7.56 2.93 16.26
C SER A 140 8.01 1.55 16.73
N GLU A 141 9.18 1.11 16.27
CA GLU A 141 9.79 -0.17 16.66
C GLU A 141 9.96 -0.33 18.18
N THR A 142 10.19 0.79 18.89
CA THR A 142 10.35 0.82 20.35
C THR A 142 9.13 0.34 21.14
N ILE A 143 7.94 0.22 20.52
CA ILE A 143 6.77 -0.41 21.15
C ILE A 143 7.05 -1.86 21.59
N SER A 144 7.98 -2.53 20.90
CA SER A 144 8.41 -3.89 21.24
C SER A 144 9.09 -4.00 22.60
N ILE A 145 9.78 -2.94 23.03
CA ILE A 145 10.50 -2.89 24.31
C ILE A 145 9.51 -2.88 25.48
N GLY A 146 8.47 -2.05 25.39
CA GLY A 146 7.47 -1.92 26.46
C GLY A 146 6.42 -3.04 26.46
N PHE A 147 5.99 -3.50 25.28
CA PHE A 147 4.79 -4.34 25.15
C PHE A 147 5.01 -5.66 24.39
N GLY A 148 6.21 -5.92 23.85
CA GLY A 148 6.49 -7.09 23.02
C GLY A 148 5.69 -7.11 21.71
N LEU A 149 5.15 -5.96 21.29
CA LEU A 149 4.37 -5.82 20.06
C LEU A 149 5.26 -5.38 18.90
N SER A 150 4.83 -5.69 17.68
CA SER A 150 5.43 -5.17 16.45
C SER A 150 4.33 -4.64 15.56
N GLN A 151 4.61 -3.57 14.83
CA GLN A 151 3.67 -2.96 13.87
C GLN A 151 3.10 -3.97 12.87
N ASN A 152 3.85 -5.04 12.55
CA ASN A 152 3.47 -6.05 11.57
C ASN A 152 2.84 -7.33 12.17
N ILE A 153 2.76 -7.43 13.50
CA ILE A 153 2.28 -8.62 14.19
C ILE A 153 0.89 -8.33 14.77
N GLU A 154 -0.14 -8.85 14.10
CA GLU A 154 -1.38 -9.23 14.80
C GLU A 154 -1.15 -10.60 15.45
N LYS A 155 -1.59 -10.74 16.70
CA LYS A 155 -1.67 -12.00 17.43
C LYS A 155 -2.65 -12.97 16.76
#